data_AF-X0XVJ6-F1
#
_entry.id   AF-X0XVJ6-F1
#
_cell.length_a   1.000
_cell.length_b   1.000
_cell.length_c   1.000
_cell.angle_alpha   90.00
_cell.angle_beta   90.00
_cell.angle_gamma   90.00
#
_symmetry.space_group_name_H-M   'P 1'
#
loop_
_entity.id
_entity.type
_entity.pdbx_description
1 polymer ?
#
loop_
_entity_poly.entity_id
_entity_poly.type
_entity_poly.pdbx_seq_one_letter_code
_entity_poly.pdbx_strand_id
1 'polypeptide(L)'
;MSVINQELLIPSLSDKLVRGQDALPGQETYDVWFIVDADGSLICSRKFRVETSTLDNPTIITRRRTAAATPWQVTGWISAERAVYNYQTNRWDLIDGFLIQKD
;
A
#
# COMPACT_ATOMS: atom_id res chain seq x y z
N MET A 1 -4.26 -16.15 -18.80
CA MET A 1 -2.85 -15.75 -18.61
C MET A 1 -2.83 -14.23 -18.63
N SER A 2 -2.71 -13.58 -17.47
CA SER A 2 -2.60 -12.12 -17.40
C SER A 2 -1.48 -11.80 -16.42
N VAL A 3 -0.39 -11.26 -16.95
CA VAL A 3 0.73 -10.74 -16.19
C VAL A 3 0.43 -9.25 -16.03
N ILE A 4 -0.01 -8.85 -14.84
CA ILE A 4 -0.05 -7.41 -14.50
C ILE A 4 1.33 -7.09 -13.94
N ASN A 5 2.14 -6.45 -14.78
CA ASN A 5 3.46 -5.98 -14.41
C ASN A 5 3.29 -4.82 -13.40
N GLN A 6 3.50 -5.10 -12.12
CA GLN A 6 3.43 -4.12 -11.03
C GLN A 6 4.67 -3.22 -10.93
N GLU A 7 5.57 -3.24 -11.91
CA GLU A 7 6.64 -2.23 -12.04
C GLU A 7 6.12 -0.79 -12.22
N LEU A 8 4.80 -0.59 -12.40
CA LEU A 8 4.20 0.72 -12.71
C LEU A 8 3.35 1.38 -11.59
N LEU A 9 3.39 0.89 -10.35
CA LEU A 9 2.71 1.59 -9.24
C LEU A 9 3.53 2.74 -8.63
N ILE A 10 4.85 2.75 -8.83
CA ILE A 10 5.71 3.85 -8.36
C ILE A 10 5.79 5.01 -9.36
N PRO A 11 5.89 4.81 -10.70
CA PRO A 11 5.99 5.93 -11.64
C PRO A 11 4.73 6.79 -11.72
N SER A 12 3.54 6.20 -11.52
CA SER A 12 2.26 6.94 -11.61
C SER A 12 1.91 7.70 -10.34
N LEU A 13 2.67 7.51 -9.24
CA LEU A 13 2.55 8.37 -8.09
C LEU A 13 3.23 9.72 -8.36
N SER A 14 4.27 9.79 -9.22
CA SER A 14 5.14 10.96 -9.48
C SER A 14 4.42 12.30 -9.63
N ASP A 15 3.23 12.32 -10.24
CA ASP A 15 2.48 13.55 -10.48
C ASP A 15 1.68 14.02 -9.26
N LYS A 16 1.54 13.18 -8.22
CA LYS A 16 0.85 13.44 -6.95
C LYS A 16 1.82 13.62 -5.77
N LEU A 17 3.11 13.65 -6.07
CA LEU A 17 4.20 13.69 -5.12
C LEU A 17 4.64 15.13 -4.88
N VAL A 18 4.15 15.73 -3.79
CA VAL A 18 4.67 17.03 -3.33
C VAL A 18 6.11 16.81 -2.86
N ARG A 19 7.07 17.15 -3.72
CA ARG A 19 8.49 17.16 -3.36
C ARG A 19 8.72 18.19 -2.25
N GLY A 20 9.27 17.76 -1.12
CA GLY A 20 9.88 18.67 -0.16
C GLY A 20 11.05 19.38 -0.84
N GLN A 21 11.25 20.66 -0.51
CA GLN A 21 12.20 21.55 -1.18
C GLN A 21 13.66 21.06 -1.17
N ASP A 22 14.00 20.16 -0.24
CA ASP A 22 15.35 19.62 -0.01
C ASP A 22 15.50 18.11 -0.30
N ALA A 23 14.52 17.47 -0.93
CA ALA A 23 14.58 16.02 -1.17
C ALA A 23 15.52 15.67 -2.34
N LEU A 24 16.53 14.82 -2.07
CA LEU A 24 17.37 14.23 -3.12
C LEU A 24 16.57 13.21 -3.95
N PRO A 25 16.83 13.10 -5.27
CA PRO A 25 16.19 12.08 -6.10
C PRO A 25 16.39 10.68 -5.54
N GLY A 26 15.30 9.92 -5.34
CA GLY A 26 15.29 8.59 -4.74
C GLY A 26 15.11 8.55 -3.22
N GLN A 27 15.25 9.68 -2.51
CA GLN A 27 15.05 9.79 -1.05
C GLN A 27 13.69 10.41 -0.67
N GLU A 28 12.79 10.49 -1.63
CA GLU A 28 11.54 11.19 -1.43
C GLU A 28 10.59 10.39 -0.52
N THR A 29 9.70 11.14 0.12
CA THR A 29 8.73 10.62 1.06
C THR A 29 7.35 11.13 0.71
N TYR A 30 6.36 10.24 0.68
CA TYR A 30 5.04 10.56 0.12
C TYR A 30 3.87 10.02 0.91
N ASP A 31 2.75 10.74 0.85
CA ASP A 31 1.46 10.21 1.26
C ASP A 31 0.94 9.21 0.22
N VAL A 32 0.52 8.04 0.69
CA VAL A 32 -0.16 7.02 -0.09
C VAL A 32 -1.62 6.98 0.34
N TRP A 33 -2.47 7.56 -0.50
CA TRP A 33 -3.92 7.58 -0.30
C TRP A 33 -4.58 6.40 -1.02
N PHE A 34 -4.83 5.32 -0.29
CA PHE A 34 -5.65 4.16 -0.67
C PHE A 34 -5.31 3.55 -2.04
N ILE A 35 -4.22 2.78 -2.08
CA ILE A 35 -3.91 1.90 -3.22
C ILE A 35 -4.59 0.54 -3.04
N VAL A 36 -5.05 -0.06 -4.13
CA VAL A 36 -5.64 -1.41 -4.11
C VAL A 36 -4.52 -2.44 -4.31
N ASP A 37 -4.42 -3.43 -3.43
CA ASP A 37 -3.50 -4.57 -3.62
C ASP A 37 -4.10 -5.65 -4.53
N ALA A 38 -3.32 -6.70 -4.80
CA ALA A 38 -3.76 -7.81 -5.66
C ALA A 38 -4.98 -8.57 -5.11
N ASP A 39 -5.16 -8.56 -3.79
CA ASP A 39 -6.24 -9.26 -3.09
C ASP A 39 -7.49 -8.36 -2.90
N GLY A 40 -7.41 -7.08 -3.27
CA GLY A 40 -8.48 -6.10 -3.18
C GLY A 40 -8.54 -5.32 -1.87
N SER A 41 -7.54 -5.46 -1.00
CA SER A 41 -7.36 -4.61 0.19
C SER A 41 -7.03 -3.17 -0.22
N LEU A 42 -7.29 -2.21 0.66
CA LEU A 42 -6.83 -0.83 0.49
C LEU A 42 -5.68 -0.54 1.43
N ILE A 43 -4.58 -0.03 0.90
CA ILE A 43 -3.40 0.36 1.69
C ILE A 43 -3.31 1.87 1.71
N CYS A 44 -3.16 2.45 2.90
CA CYS A 44 -2.81 3.86 3.06
C CYS A 44 -1.68 4.05 4.06
N SER A 45 -0.88 5.10 3.86
CA SER A 45 0.19 5.53 4.75
C SER A 45 0.48 6.99 4.47
N ARG A 46 0.91 7.75 5.48
CA ARG A 46 1.39 9.13 5.28
C ARG A 46 2.85 9.21 4.88
N LYS A 47 3.54 8.07 4.80
CA LYS A 47 4.98 8.07 4.68
C LYS A 47 5.48 6.84 3.95
N PHE A 48 5.47 6.91 2.63
CA PHE A 48 6.18 5.99 1.76
C PHE A 48 7.57 6.53 1.42
N ARG A 49 8.62 5.82 1.81
CA ARG A 49 9.99 6.10 1.39
C ARG A 49 10.32 5.34 0.11
N VAL A 50 10.70 6.06 -0.94
CA VAL A 50 11.05 5.46 -2.24
C VAL A 50 12.31 4.60 -2.13
N GLU A 51 13.37 5.11 -1.49
CA GLU A 51 14.67 4.44 -1.35
C GLU A 51 14.57 2.99 -0.86
N THR A 52 13.63 2.75 0.05
CA THR A 52 13.49 1.47 0.77
C THR A 52 12.19 0.77 0.45
N SER A 53 11.38 1.29 -0.46
CA SER A 53 10.03 0.82 -0.76
C SER A 53 9.24 0.47 0.50
N THR A 54 9.25 1.39 1.47
CA THR A 54 8.71 1.16 2.81
C THR A 54 7.62 2.17 3.14
N LEU A 55 6.48 1.68 3.60
CA LEU A 55 5.42 2.46 4.23
C LEU A 55 5.65 2.48 5.74
N ASP A 56 5.73 3.65 6.36
CA ASP A 56 5.68 3.77 7.82
C ASP A 56 4.24 3.92 8.30
N ASN A 57 3.94 3.27 9.42
CA ASN A 57 2.64 3.24 10.07
C ASN A 57 1.46 3.04 9.09
N PRO A 58 1.52 2.04 8.17
CA PRO A 58 0.45 1.84 7.21
C PRO A 58 -0.82 1.37 7.92
N THR A 59 -1.96 1.72 7.32
CA THR A 59 -3.25 1.11 7.60
C THR A 59 -3.72 0.38 6.35
N ILE A 60 -4.10 -0.88 6.52
CA ILE A 60 -4.57 -1.75 5.44
C ILE A 60 -6.00 -2.14 5.76
N ILE A 61 -6.96 -1.71 4.94
CA ILE A 61 -8.36 -2.11 5.06
C ILE A 61 -8.53 -3.40 4.26
N THR A 62 -8.77 -4.51 4.96
CA THR A 62 -9.08 -5.79 4.33
C THR A 62 -10.52 -5.81 3.86
N ARG A 63 -10.75 -6.33 2.65
CA ARG A 63 -12.08 -6.37 2.04
C ARG A 63 -12.27 -7.65 1.27
N ARG A 64 -13.51 -8.09 1.12
CA ARG A 64 -13.88 -9.20 0.24
C ARG A 64 -14.96 -8.78 -0.76
N ARG A 65 -14.96 -9.43 -1.92
CA ARG A 65 -16.05 -9.32 -2.89
C ARG A 65 -17.28 -10.02 -2.32
N THR A 66 -18.44 -9.38 -2.45
CA THR A 66 -19.74 -10.02 -2.22
C THR A 66 -20.27 -10.56 -3.55
N ALA A 67 -21.14 -11.56 -3.51
CA ALA A 67 -21.68 -12.21 -4.71
C ALA A 67 -22.51 -11.25 -5.58
N ALA A 68 -23.09 -10.21 -4.96
CA ALA A 68 -23.69 -9.09 -5.67
C ALA A 68 -22.59 -8.10 -6.06
N ALA A 69 -22.47 -7.78 -7.35
CA ALA A 69 -21.45 -6.90 -7.86
C ALA A 69 -21.55 -5.50 -7.21
N THR A 70 -20.72 -5.27 -6.17
CA THR A 70 -20.56 -3.99 -5.44
C THR A 70 -21.67 -3.74 -4.40
N PRO A 71 -21.34 -3.33 -3.15
CA PRO A 71 -20.01 -2.93 -2.65
C PRO A 71 -19.15 -4.07 -2.10
N TRP A 72 -17.83 -3.86 -2.12
CA TRP A 72 -16.85 -4.66 -1.37
C TRP A 72 -17.17 -4.56 0.12
N GLN A 73 -17.20 -5.70 0.81
CA GLN A 73 -17.42 -5.74 2.25
C GLN A 73 -16.09 -5.60 2.97
N VAL A 74 -15.95 -4.59 3.83
CA VAL A 74 -14.82 -4.47 4.76
C VAL A 74 -14.89 -5.60 5.79
N THR A 75 -13.81 -6.35 5.90
CA THR A 75 -13.67 -7.52 6.81
C THR A 75 -12.79 -7.24 8.02
N GLY A 76 -12.14 -6.08 8.05
CA GLY A 76 -11.24 -5.69 9.12
C GLY A 76 -10.18 -4.72 8.64
N TRP A 77 -9.26 -4.40 9.51
CA TRP A 77 -8.10 -3.58 9.19
C TRP A 77 -6.85 -4.09 9.88
N ILE A 78 -5.70 -3.84 9.26
CA ILE A 78 -4.38 -4.12 9.78
C ILE A 78 -3.67 -2.79 9.96
N SER A 79 -2.99 -2.63 11.09
CA SER A 79 -2.01 -1.56 11.30
C SER A 79 -0.68 -2.21 11.59
N ALA A 80 0.41 -1.59 11.12
CA ALA A 80 1.77 -2.09 11.36
C ALA A 80 2.71 -0.93 11.67
N GLU A 81 3.88 -1.21 12.25
CA GLU A 81 4.92 -0.19 12.33
C GLU A 81 5.45 0.13 10.93
N ARG A 82 5.69 -0.91 10.12
CA ARG A 82 6.16 -0.79 8.74
C ARG A 82 5.54 -1.83 7.82
N ALA A 83 5.45 -1.48 6.55
CA ALA A 83 5.28 -2.44 5.46
C ALA A 83 6.38 -2.24 4.42
N VAL A 84 7.16 -3.28 4.14
CA VAL A 84 8.25 -3.25 3.16
C VAL A 84 7.83 -4.06 1.94
N TYR A 85 7.97 -3.49 0.74
CA TYR A 85 7.63 -4.24 -0.48
C TYR A 85 8.73 -5.25 -0.80
N ASN A 86 8.33 -6.52 -0.89
CA ASN A 86 9.21 -7.62 -1.24
C ASN A 86 9.08 -7.95 -2.72
N TYR A 87 10.08 -7.53 -3.51
CA TYR A 87 10.12 -7.75 -4.96
C TYR A 87 10.25 -9.22 -5.36
N GLN A 88 10.69 -10.11 -4.48
CA GLN A 88 10.79 -11.54 -4.78
C GLN A 88 9.41 -12.21 -4.74
N THR A 89 8.55 -11.78 -3.81
CA THR A 89 7.21 -12.36 -3.60
C THR A 89 6.08 -11.50 -4.17
N ASN A 90 6.39 -10.27 -4.60
CA ASN A 90 5.43 -9.23 -5.01
C ASN A 90 4.38 -8.95 -3.93
N ARG A 91 4.79 -8.94 -2.66
CA ARG A 91 3.92 -8.74 -1.49
C ARG A 91 4.51 -7.72 -0.53
N TRP A 92 3.68 -7.21 0.36
CA TRP A 92 4.11 -6.36 1.47
C TRP A 92 4.40 -7.22 2.70
N ASP A 93 5.63 -7.15 3.20
CA ASP A 93 6.03 -7.75 4.47
C ASP A 93 5.70 -6.76 5.59
N LEU A 94 4.76 -7.15 6.47
CA LEU A 94 4.29 -6.32 7.58
C LEU A 94 5.14 -6.58 8.82
N ILE A 95 5.73 -5.52 9.37
CA ILE A 95 6.59 -5.57 10.56
C ILE A 95 5.80 -4.99 11.73
N ASP A 96 5.71 -5.78 12.81
CA ASP A 96 4.97 -5.46 14.03
C ASP A 96 3.51 -5.06 13.75
N GLY A 97 2.87 -5.88 12.90
CA GLY A 97 1.48 -5.74 12.49
C GLY A 97 0.48 -6.34 13.48
N PHE A 98 -0.67 -5.68 13.63
CA PHE A 98 -1.83 -6.24 14.30
C PHE A 98 -3.07 -6.14 13.43
N LEU A 99 -3.86 -7.22 13.43
CA LEU A 99 -5.12 -7.33 12.70
C LEU A 99 -6.29 -7.14 13.67
N ILE A 100 -7.22 -6.26 13.29
CA ILE A 100 -8.53 -6.16 13.92
C ILE A 100 -9.57 -6.62 12.89
N GLN A 101 -10.21 -7.75 13.16
CA GLN A 101 -11.27 -8.28 12.33
C GLN A 101 -12.59 -7.58 12.64
N LYS A 102 -13.43 -7.45 11.63
CA LYS A 102 -14.81 -7.01 11.78
C LYS A 102 -15.71 -8.24 11.73
N ASP A 103 -16.55 -8.38 12.77
CA ASP A 103 -17.56 -9.44 12.88
C ASP A 103 -18.52 -9.50 11.67
#